data_AF-A0A101RQM4-F1
#
_entry.id   AF-A0A101RQM4-F1
#
_cell.length_a   1.000
_cell.length_b   1.000
_cell.length_c   1.000
_cell.angle_alpha   90.00
_cell.angle_beta   90.00
_cell.angle_gamma   90.00
#
_symmetry.space_group_name_H-M   'P 1'
#
loop_
_entity.id
_entity.type
_entity.pdbx_description
1 polymer ?
#
loop_
_entity_poly.entity_id
_entity_poly.type
_entity_poly.pdbx_seq_one_letter_code
_entity_poly.pdbx_strand_id
1 'polypeptide(L)'
;MAASPRRRSRRLAIAAAVAAAGLTLGLTTGCDAVSKALDCVQTAEAVADSVTDLQQAVENASNDPTQIDEALASIDQNLDEIGDKTDNADVNKAVDHLNTAVSNVRTAVKNGDQTPDLSPITDAAGELTKVCTP
;
A
#
# COMPACT_ATOMS: atom_id res chain seq x y z
N MET A 1 29.07 0.48 38.99
CA MET A 1 29.37 0.37 37.54
C MET A 1 28.11 -0.14 36.83
N ALA A 2 27.67 0.61 35.82
CA ALA A 2 26.68 0.35 34.77
C ALA A 2 25.34 -0.35 35.11
N ALA A 3 24.27 0.45 35.12
CA ALA A 3 22.88 -0.01 35.00
C ALA A 3 22.53 -0.26 33.53
N SER A 4 22.03 -1.46 33.24
CA SER A 4 21.58 -1.86 31.89
C SER A 4 20.29 -1.11 31.50
N PRO A 5 20.20 -0.46 30.33
CA PRO A 5 18.95 0.09 29.86
C PRO A 5 18.07 -1.04 29.31
N ARG A 6 16.97 -1.33 30.02
CA ARG A 6 15.88 -2.18 29.55
C ARG A 6 15.25 -1.52 28.33
N ARG A 7 15.47 -2.07 27.13
CA ARG A 7 14.79 -1.69 25.89
C ARG A 7 13.29 -1.86 26.10
N ARG A 8 12.60 -0.72 26.25
CA ARG A 8 11.15 -0.62 26.32
C ARG A 8 10.63 -0.80 24.91
N SER A 9 10.29 -2.02 24.54
CA SER A 9 9.55 -2.35 23.32
C SER A 9 8.22 -1.60 23.34
N ARG A 10 8.18 -0.44 22.69
CA ARG A 10 6.93 0.27 22.40
C ARG A 10 6.24 -0.51 21.30
N ARG A 11 5.32 -1.39 21.68
CA ARG A 11 4.36 -1.97 20.74
C ARG A 11 3.46 -0.82 20.30
N LEU A 12 3.68 -0.31 19.09
CA LEU A 12 2.76 0.59 18.41
C LEU A 12 1.55 -0.26 18.02
N ALA A 13 0.46 -0.09 18.77
CA ALA A 13 -0.84 -0.64 18.39
C ALA A 13 -1.42 0.28 17.32
N ILE A 14 -1.30 -0.11 16.04
CA ILE A 14 -1.97 0.56 14.94
C ILE A 14 -3.41 0.02 14.93
N ALA A 15 -4.35 0.87 15.34
CA ALA A 15 -5.77 0.55 15.31
C ALA A 15 -6.28 0.69 13.87
N ALA A 16 -6.56 -0.43 13.21
CA ALA A 16 -7.26 -0.45 11.92
C ALA A 16 -8.73 -0.06 12.16
N ALA A 17 -9.13 1.13 11.72
CA ALA A 17 -10.52 1.57 11.73
C ALA A 17 -11.14 1.24 10.36
N VAL A 18 -11.91 0.16 10.30
CA VAL A 18 -12.70 -0.18 9.12
C VAL A 18 -13.98 0.66 9.14
N ALA A 19 -14.06 1.67 8.27
CA ALA A 19 -15.26 2.48 8.11
C ALA A 19 -16.21 1.77 7.13
N ALA A 20 -17.33 1.27 7.66
CA ALA A 20 -18.40 0.71 6.82
C ALA A 20 -19.19 1.86 6.16
N ALA A 21 -18.94 2.11 4.88
CA ALA A 21 -19.75 3.02 4.07
C ALA A 21 -21.05 2.33 3.63
N GLY A 22 -22.19 2.91 3.98
CA GLY A 22 -23.51 2.45 3.55
C GLY A 22 -23.83 2.93 2.14
N LEU A 23 -24.14 2.00 1.22
CA LEU A 23 -24.49 2.32 -0.16
C LEU A 23 -25.98 2.70 -0.30
N THR A 24 -26.23 3.92 -0.77
CA THR A 24 -27.53 4.30 -1.36
C THR A 24 -27.31 5.13 -2.62
N LEU A 25 -27.07 4.50 -3.78
CA LEU A 25 -27.17 5.16 -5.09
C LEU A 25 -27.70 4.24 -6.21
N GLY A 26 -28.85 4.64 -6.77
CA GLY A 26 -29.23 4.58 -8.19
C GLY A 26 -29.01 3.32 -9.02
N LEU A 27 -30.00 2.42 -9.02
CA LEU A 27 -30.10 1.19 -9.82
C LEU A 27 -30.44 1.41 -11.31
N THR A 28 -29.54 1.96 -12.14
CA THR A 28 -29.80 2.00 -13.61
C THR A 28 -28.68 1.52 -14.51
N THR A 29 -27.48 1.21 -14.00
CA THR A 29 -26.43 0.48 -14.75
C THR A 29 -25.93 -0.68 -13.88
N GLY A 30 -26.04 -1.90 -14.43
CA GLY A 30 -26.09 -3.16 -13.68
C GLY A 30 -24.79 -3.57 -13.00
N CYS A 31 -24.84 -4.76 -12.38
CA CYS A 31 -23.83 -5.40 -11.55
C CYS A 31 -22.36 -5.29 -12.01
N ASP A 32 -22.07 -5.00 -13.28
CA ASP A 32 -20.72 -4.81 -13.82
C ASP A 32 -19.95 -3.65 -13.16
N ALA A 33 -20.63 -2.51 -12.91
CA ALA A 33 -20.02 -1.38 -12.22
C ALA A 33 -19.74 -1.71 -10.74
N VAL A 34 -20.63 -2.48 -10.11
CA VAL A 34 -20.43 -2.97 -8.74
C VAL A 34 -19.30 -4.00 -8.69
N SER A 35 -19.21 -4.93 -9.65
CA SER A 35 -18.12 -5.90 -9.75
C SER A 35 -16.77 -5.20 -9.94
N LYS A 36 -16.67 -4.23 -10.86
CA LYS A 36 -15.45 -3.43 -11.04
C LYS A 36 -15.08 -2.62 -9.80
N ALA A 37 -16.07 -2.05 -9.10
CA ALA A 37 -15.81 -1.35 -7.83
C ALA A 37 -15.30 -2.32 -6.75
N LEU A 38 -15.88 -3.51 -6.64
CA LEU A 38 -15.42 -4.55 -5.70
C LEU A 38 -14.04 -5.09 -6.06
N ASP A 39 -13.71 -5.22 -7.35
CA ASP A 39 -12.38 -5.60 -7.82
C ASP A 39 -11.35 -4.49 -7.53
N CYS A 40 -11.72 -3.21 -7.69
CA CYS A 40 -10.89 -2.06 -7.33
C CYS A 40 -10.59 -2.06 -5.82
N VAL A 41 -11.61 -2.26 -4.97
CA VAL A 41 -11.45 -2.31 -3.51
C VAL A 41 -10.59 -3.50 -3.09
N GLN A 42 -10.86 -4.71 -3.57
CA GLN A 42 -10.05 -5.89 -3.21
C GLN A 42 -8.59 -5.72 -3.61
N THR A 43 -8.33 -5.13 -4.77
CA THR A 43 -6.94 -4.96 -5.22
C THR A 43 -6.28 -3.79 -4.48
N ALA A 44 -7.01 -2.72 -4.13
CA ALA A 44 -6.50 -1.67 -3.26
C ALA A 44 -6.19 -2.18 -1.84
N GLU A 45 -6.98 -3.13 -1.31
CA GLU A 45 -6.66 -3.84 -0.06
C GLU A 45 -5.39 -4.69 -0.19
N ALA A 46 -5.23 -5.44 -1.29
CA ALA A 46 -4.00 -6.20 -1.54
C ALA A 46 -2.76 -5.28 -1.62
N VAL A 47 -2.90 -4.06 -2.16
CA VAL A 47 -1.86 -3.03 -2.11
C VAL A 47 -1.59 -2.60 -0.67
N ALA A 48 -2.62 -2.33 0.13
CA ALA A 48 -2.46 -1.94 1.54
C ALA A 48 -1.75 -3.03 2.38
N ASP A 49 -2.05 -4.30 2.13
CA ASP A 49 -1.35 -5.44 2.73
C ASP A 49 0.12 -5.48 2.28
N SER A 50 0.38 -5.31 0.98
CA SER A 50 1.74 -5.26 0.44
C SER A 50 2.57 -4.09 1.01
N VAL A 51 1.93 -2.95 1.29
CA VAL A 51 2.56 -1.81 1.99
C VAL A 51 2.85 -2.14 3.46
N THR A 52 2.01 -2.96 4.10
CA THR A 52 2.27 -3.46 5.45
C THR A 52 3.46 -4.43 5.47
N ASP A 53 3.55 -5.30 4.47
CA ASP A 53 4.69 -6.22 4.30
C ASP A 53 5.98 -5.44 4.02
N LEU A 54 5.91 -4.37 3.22
CA LEU A 54 7.05 -3.48 3.00
C LEU A 54 7.52 -2.81 4.29
N GLN A 55 6.60 -2.33 5.14
CA GLN A 55 6.95 -1.76 6.43
C GLN A 55 7.67 -2.78 7.32
N GLN A 56 7.16 -4.02 7.37
CA GLN A 56 7.81 -5.10 8.10
C GLN A 56 9.18 -5.45 7.52
N ALA A 57 9.32 -5.44 6.19
CA ALA A 57 10.59 -5.68 5.52
C ALA A 57 11.63 -4.61 5.87
N VAL A 58 11.23 -3.34 5.90
CA VAL A 58 12.10 -2.23 6.33
C VAL A 58 12.50 -2.38 7.81
N GLU A 59 11.58 -2.76 8.69
CA GLU A 59 11.90 -3.05 10.10
C GLU A 59 12.89 -4.22 10.26
N ASN A 60 12.81 -5.20 9.35
CA ASN A 60 13.67 -6.39 9.34
C ASN A 60 14.89 -6.27 8.40
N ALA A 61 15.11 -5.12 7.77
CA ALA A 61 16.13 -4.92 6.74
C ALA A 61 17.57 -5.17 7.23
N SER A 62 17.80 -5.05 8.54
CA SER A 62 19.08 -5.39 9.18
C SER A 62 19.39 -6.89 9.16
N ASN A 63 18.36 -7.75 9.06
CA ASN A 63 18.52 -9.21 8.99
C ASN A 63 18.58 -9.68 7.54
N ASP A 64 17.66 -9.17 6.71
CA ASP A 64 17.59 -9.53 5.30
C ASP A 64 17.01 -8.36 4.47
N PRO A 65 17.87 -7.61 3.74
CA PRO A 65 17.44 -6.49 2.93
C PRO A 65 16.73 -6.91 1.62
N THR A 66 16.81 -8.18 1.19
CA THR A 66 16.13 -8.61 -0.05
C THR A 66 14.61 -8.62 0.10
N GLN A 67 14.11 -8.76 1.32
CA GLN A 67 12.68 -8.67 1.63
C GLN A 67 12.06 -7.33 1.24
N ILE A 68 12.84 -6.24 1.24
CA ILE A 68 12.33 -4.93 0.78
C ILE A 68 12.08 -4.98 -0.72
N ASP A 69 13.03 -5.48 -1.51
CA ASP A 69 12.87 -5.60 -2.96
C ASP A 69 11.72 -6.54 -3.35
N GLU A 70 11.51 -7.63 -2.60
CA GLU A 70 10.40 -8.57 -2.81
C GLU A 70 9.03 -7.93 -2.51
N ALA A 71 8.93 -7.18 -1.41
CA ALA A 71 7.71 -6.45 -1.07
C ALA A 71 7.40 -5.37 -2.11
N LEU A 72 8.40 -4.59 -2.54
CA LEU A 72 8.25 -3.59 -3.60
C LEU A 72 7.83 -4.22 -4.93
N ALA A 73 8.40 -5.38 -5.30
CA ALA A 73 8.01 -6.10 -6.51
C ALA A 73 6.57 -6.61 -6.46
N SER A 74 6.11 -7.05 -5.27
CA SER A 74 4.71 -7.47 -5.07
C SER A 74 3.76 -6.28 -5.20
N ILE A 75 4.14 -5.10 -4.69
CA ILE A 75 3.38 -3.86 -4.88
C ILE A 75 3.29 -3.52 -6.38
N ASP A 76 4.42 -3.46 -7.10
CA ASP A 76 4.44 -3.17 -8.54
C ASP A 76 3.50 -4.12 -9.32
N GLN A 77 3.56 -5.42 -9.03
CA GLN A 77 2.71 -6.41 -9.70
C GLN A 77 1.22 -6.19 -9.42
N ASN A 78 0.84 -5.89 -8.18
CA ASN A 78 -0.55 -5.60 -7.81
C ASN A 78 -1.05 -4.32 -8.50
N LEU A 79 -0.19 -3.31 -8.65
CA LEU A 79 -0.52 -2.04 -9.29
C LEU A 79 -0.73 -2.20 -10.80
N ASP A 80 0.12 -2.98 -11.46
CA ASP A 80 -0.06 -3.32 -12.89
C ASP A 80 -1.40 -4.04 -13.11
N GLU A 81 -1.75 -4.99 -12.23
CA GLU A 81 -3.05 -5.66 -12.30
C GLU A 81 -4.25 -4.72 -12.11
N ILE A 82 -4.13 -3.67 -11.29
CA ILE A 82 -5.18 -2.66 -11.12
C ILE A 82 -5.35 -1.87 -12.41
N GLY A 83 -4.25 -1.35 -12.95
CA GLY A 83 -4.26 -0.55 -14.18
C GLY A 83 -4.89 -1.31 -15.36
N ASP A 84 -4.62 -2.61 -15.45
CA ASP A 84 -5.18 -3.46 -16.51
C ASP A 84 -6.68 -3.79 -16.33
N LYS A 85 -7.21 -3.74 -15.10
CA LYS A 85 -8.61 -4.08 -14.79
C LYS A 85 -9.57 -2.88 -14.84
N THR A 86 -9.03 -1.65 -14.92
CA THR A 86 -9.83 -0.42 -14.80
C THR A 86 -9.52 0.61 -15.89
N ASP A 87 -10.57 1.22 -16.44
CA ASP A 87 -10.47 2.33 -17.39
C ASP A 87 -10.61 3.70 -16.69
N ASN A 88 -10.64 3.72 -15.34
CA ASN A 88 -10.84 4.95 -14.58
C ASN A 88 -9.55 5.78 -14.52
N ALA A 89 -9.59 6.98 -15.10
CA ALA A 89 -8.46 7.90 -15.12
C ALA A 89 -7.95 8.27 -13.72
N ASP A 90 -8.83 8.39 -12.73
CA ASP A 90 -8.44 8.71 -11.35
C ASP A 90 -7.73 7.53 -10.68
N VAL A 91 -8.16 6.30 -10.97
CA VAL A 91 -7.49 5.08 -10.50
C VAL A 91 -6.11 4.95 -11.14
N ASN A 92 -6.01 5.12 -12.46
CA ASN A 92 -4.74 5.06 -13.18
C ASN A 92 -3.75 6.13 -12.68
N LYS A 93 -4.24 7.33 -12.36
CA LYS A 93 -3.42 8.37 -11.73
C LYS A 93 -2.94 7.97 -10.34
N ALA A 94 -3.80 7.37 -9.51
CA ALA A 94 -3.39 6.88 -8.20
C ALA A 94 -2.33 5.77 -8.31
N VAL A 95 -2.50 4.84 -9.27
CA VAL A 95 -1.53 3.79 -9.61
C VAL A 95 -0.19 4.38 -10.04
N ASP A 96 -0.17 5.38 -10.93
CA ASP A 96 1.06 6.05 -11.36
C ASP A 96 1.81 6.73 -10.20
N HIS A 97 1.07 7.37 -9.29
CA HIS A 97 1.64 7.97 -8.09
C HIS A 97 2.28 6.92 -7.17
N LEU A 98 1.61 5.78 -6.98
CA LEU A 98 2.13 4.62 -6.24
C LEU A 98 3.40 4.04 -6.88
N ASN A 99 3.39 3.78 -8.20
CA ASN A 99 4.56 3.29 -8.95
C ASN A 99 5.77 4.23 -8.83
N THR A 100 5.51 5.54 -8.86
CA THR A 100 6.56 6.55 -8.66
C THR A 100 7.14 6.48 -7.24
N ALA A 101 6.30 6.34 -6.22
CA ALA A 101 6.72 6.21 -4.83
C ALA A 101 7.55 4.93 -4.61
N VAL A 102 7.10 3.79 -5.13
CA VAL A 102 7.82 2.50 -5.09
C VAL A 102 9.19 2.62 -5.75
N SER A 103 9.26 3.25 -6.93
CA SER A 103 10.52 3.50 -7.64
C SER A 103 11.51 4.35 -6.85
N ASN A 104 11.02 5.38 -6.13
CA ASN A 104 11.85 6.21 -5.27
C ASN A 104 12.40 5.43 -4.08
N VAL A 105 11.57 4.61 -3.41
CA VAL A 105 12.01 3.74 -2.31
C VAL A 105 13.04 2.73 -2.80
N ARG A 106 12.79 2.07 -3.95
CA ARG A 106 13.75 1.14 -4.57
C ARG A 106 15.09 1.81 -4.87
N THR A 107 15.06 3.06 -5.32
CA THR A 107 16.27 3.85 -5.57
C THR A 107 17.00 4.18 -4.28
N ALA A 108 16.29 4.55 -3.21
CA ALA A 108 16.88 4.80 -1.89
C ALA A 108 17.58 3.54 -1.34
N VAL A 109 16.91 2.38 -1.42
CA VAL A 109 17.46 1.08 -1.00
C VAL A 109 18.72 0.73 -1.79
N LYS A 110 18.69 0.88 -3.11
CA LYS A 110 19.88 0.67 -3.98
C LYS A 110 21.04 1.60 -3.64
N ASN A 111 20.75 2.80 -3.14
CA ASN A 111 21.75 3.77 -2.68
C ASN A 111 22.25 3.49 -1.25
N GLY A 112 21.79 2.42 -0.60
CA GLY A 112 22.22 1.99 0.72
C GLY A 112 21.35 2.50 1.87
N ASP A 113 20.20 3.10 1.59
CA ASP A 113 19.24 3.48 2.62
C ASP A 113 18.47 2.23 3.11
N GLN A 114 18.69 1.86 4.37
CA GLN A 114 18.02 0.72 5.00
C GLN A 114 16.70 1.11 5.67
N THR A 115 16.40 2.40 5.76
CA THR A 115 15.18 2.95 6.35
C THR A 115 14.57 4.01 5.43
N PRO A 116 14.23 3.65 4.19
CA PRO A 116 13.65 4.59 3.25
C PRO A 116 12.32 5.14 3.78
N ASP A 117 12.00 6.38 3.40
CA ASP A 117 10.72 7.00 3.74
C ASP A 117 9.59 6.31 2.96
N LEU A 118 8.67 5.68 3.70
CA LEU A 118 7.50 4.99 3.16
C LEU A 118 6.24 5.86 3.13
N SER A 119 6.26 7.07 3.69
CA SER A 119 5.10 7.98 3.69
C SER A 119 4.51 8.20 2.29
N PRO A 120 5.31 8.42 1.23
CA PRO A 120 4.75 8.58 -0.12
C PRO A 120 3.98 7.35 -0.63
N ILE A 121 4.39 6.14 -0.24
CA ILE A 121 3.71 4.90 -0.62
C ILE A 121 2.38 4.79 0.13
N THR A 122 2.40 5.01 1.45
CA THR A 122 1.20 4.95 2.29
C THR A 122 0.16 5.99 1.89
N ASP A 123 0.59 7.21 1.59
CA ASP A 123 -0.30 8.29 1.15
C ASP A 123 -0.95 7.92 -0.20
N ALA A 124 -0.18 7.44 -1.16
CA ALA A 124 -0.69 7.06 -2.46
C ALA A 124 -1.60 5.82 -2.41
N ALA A 125 -1.30 4.83 -1.55
CA ALA A 125 -2.20 3.71 -1.24
C ALA A 125 -3.53 4.20 -0.63
N GLY A 126 -3.47 5.18 0.27
CA GLY A 126 -4.67 5.80 0.84
C GLY A 126 -5.53 6.52 -0.20
N GLU A 127 -4.90 7.23 -1.15
CA GLU A 127 -5.61 7.87 -2.27
C GLU A 127 -6.23 6.82 -3.22
N LEU A 128 -5.53 5.73 -3.51
CA LEU A 128 -6.05 4.62 -4.32
C LEU A 128 -7.32 4.03 -3.71
N THR A 129 -7.32 3.74 -2.41
CA THR A 129 -8.51 3.24 -1.70
C THR A 129 -9.67 4.24 -1.75
N LYS A 130 -9.38 5.55 -1.65
CA LYS A 130 -10.41 6.61 -1.76
C LYS A 130 -11.04 6.64 -3.14
N VAL A 131 -10.26 6.55 -4.22
CA VAL A 131 -10.81 6.57 -5.59
C VAL A 131 -11.49 5.25 -5.98
N CYS A 132 -11.13 4.14 -5.34
CA CYS A 132 -11.80 2.84 -5.51
C CYS A 132 -13.11 2.71 -4.72
N THR A 133 -13.37 3.60 -3.76
CA THR A 133 -14.60 3.58 -2.95
C THR A 133 -15.68 4.45 -3.63
N PRO A 134 -16.84 3.89 -4.02
CA PRO A 134 -17.92 4.65 -4.66
C PRO A 134 -18.72 5.55 -3.70
#